data_AF-A0AAW1P4Q8-F1
#
_entry.id   AF-A0AAW1P4Q8-F1
#
_cell.length_a   1.000
_cell.length_b   1.000
_cell.length_c   1.000
_cell.angle_alpha   90.00
_cell.angle_beta   90.00
_cell.angle_gamma   90.00
#
_symmetry.space_group_name_H-M   'P 1'
#
loop_
_entity.id
_entity.type
_entity.pdbx_description
1 polymer ?
#
loop_
_entity_poly.entity_id
_entity_poly.type
_entity_poly.pdbx_seq_one_letter_code
_entity_poly.pdbx_strand_id
1 'polypeptide(L)'
;MLPRPKAPRKKPGLSRLIWLFVLVSASFGLVAVAKFALQDHSTSGLKTLVVYVFRNTDPEAVSNLNYFLQNGVAAHDGAQYIIAIESEIESDSLQLPALPTNAQFARPGLVCFETGIVGWVLYDSGLVDVAKFTYVVWLNSSVRGPFLPVYLDPALRWHQLLTSRLVGGVKLVGATISCAGLKVNPAHGLLQLPHVQDSLVATDRVGLRLLREAHVFDCHTKWLDNLRFAEYGASEAVLQAGYNLDSLMLRYAGVDWQDRSKWGCGAMLNPQQDGLYDGIALNPLEVMFVRVQQPLVVGEWVSAKQATKYHEWTRADRSPEATDITSNEWGALYAKQIKQMRERGSACFDSDFYINAAPVEFAGYTPQQAYDHFIANGFKEGRPFQFTC
;
A
#
# COMPACT_ATOMS: atom_id res chain seq x y z
N MET A 1 -2.26 -33.43 -86.62
CA MET A 1 -2.04 -32.14 -85.93
C MET A 1 -2.59 -32.26 -84.52
N LEU A 2 -1.71 -32.42 -83.53
CA LEU A 2 -2.00 -32.33 -82.09
C LEU A 2 -0.79 -31.63 -81.45
N PRO A 3 -0.95 -30.53 -80.69
CA PRO A 3 0.18 -29.74 -80.23
C PRO A 3 0.80 -30.28 -78.93
N ARG A 4 2.13 -30.24 -78.89
CA ARG A 4 2.98 -30.59 -77.73
C ARG A 4 2.72 -29.67 -76.52
N PRO A 5 2.85 -30.18 -75.28
CA PRO A 5 2.67 -29.38 -74.06
C PRO A 5 3.88 -28.49 -73.77
N LYS A 6 3.62 -27.27 -73.30
CA LYS A 6 4.63 -26.26 -72.90
C LYS A 6 5.11 -26.48 -71.46
N ALA A 7 6.40 -26.30 -71.24
CA ALA A 7 7.09 -26.34 -69.95
C ALA A 7 6.74 -25.12 -69.04
N PRO A 8 6.85 -25.26 -67.71
CA PRO A 8 6.47 -24.20 -66.75
C PRO A 8 7.55 -23.12 -66.60
N ARG A 9 7.12 -21.85 -66.54
CA ARG A 9 7.95 -20.67 -66.25
C ARG A 9 8.21 -20.55 -64.74
N LYS A 10 9.48 -20.48 -64.35
CA LYS A 10 9.94 -20.07 -63.00
C LYS A 10 9.66 -18.57 -62.76
N LYS A 11 9.06 -18.22 -61.62
CA LYS A 11 8.98 -16.84 -61.10
C LYS A 11 10.22 -16.54 -60.22
N PRO A 12 10.85 -15.35 -60.33
CA PRO A 12 11.94 -14.97 -59.45
C PRO A 12 11.43 -14.53 -58.06
N GLY A 13 12.19 -14.89 -57.03
CA GLY A 13 11.84 -14.74 -55.62
C GLY A 13 11.89 -13.31 -55.10
N LEU A 14 10.79 -12.90 -54.48
CA LEU A 14 10.65 -11.66 -53.71
C LEU A 14 10.79 -12.00 -52.22
N SER A 15 12.01 -12.30 -51.73
CA SER A 15 12.18 -12.71 -50.32
C SER A 15 13.38 -12.10 -49.58
N ARG A 16 14.01 -11.03 -50.09
CA ARG A 16 15.15 -10.40 -49.40
C ARG A 16 15.03 -8.90 -49.10
N LEU A 17 14.10 -8.17 -49.74
CA LEU A 17 13.91 -6.73 -49.45
C LEU A 17 12.96 -6.44 -48.28
N ILE A 18 12.04 -7.35 -47.94
CA ILE A 18 11.05 -7.12 -46.87
C ILE A 18 11.66 -7.29 -45.47
N TRP A 19 12.70 -8.13 -45.33
CA TRP A 19 13.36 -8.35 -44.03
C TRP A 19 14.28 -7.20 -43.60
N LEU A 20 14.82 -6.39 -44.52
CA LEU A 20 15.64 -5.23 -44.15
C LEU A 20 14.81 -4.04 -43.68
N PHE A 21 13.57 -3.86 -44.17
CA PHE A 21 12.70 -2.76 -43.72
C PHE A 21 12.11 -3.01 -42.33
N VAL A 22 11.80 -4.27 -41.97
CA VAL A 22 11.24 -4.59 -40.64
C VAL A 22 12.28 -4.43 -39.53
N LEU A 23 13.57 -4.67 -39.80
CA LEU A 23 14.62 -4.52 -38.80
C LEU A 23 15.01 -3.06 -38.52
N VAL A 24 14.99 -2.18 -39.53
CA VAL A 24 15.35 -0.76 -39.34
C VAL A 24 14.23 0.02 -38.63
N SER A 25 12.96 -0.34 -38.82
CA SER A 25 11.84 0.29 -38.11
C SER A 25 11.75 -0.14 -36.64
N ALA A 26 12.14 -1.37 -36.29
CA ALA A 26 12.15 -1.85 -34.92
C ALA A 26 13.24 -1.20 -34.06
N SER A 27 14.41 -0.89 -34.66
CA SER A 27 15.52 -0.24 -33.94
C SER A 27 15.27 1.25 -33.68
N PHE A 28 14.58 1.96 -34.58
CA PHE A 28 14.22 3.37 -34.34
C PHE A 28 13.07 3.53 -33.32
N GLY A 29 12.13 2.58 -33.28
CA GLY A 29 11.06 2.56 -32.27
C GLY A 29 11.58 2.31 -30.84
N LEU A 30 12.51 1.36 -30.67
CA LEU A 30 13.08 1.03 -29.35
C LEU A 30 13.97 2.16 -28.79
N VAL A 31 14.72 2.87 -29.63
CA VAL A 31 15.56 4.00 -29.17
C VAL A 31 14.72 5.24 -28.85
N ALA A 32 13.60 5.46 -29.55
CA ALA A 32 12.67 6.55 -29.25
C ALA A 32 11.86 6.31 -27.96
N VAL A 33 11.43 5.07 -27.70
CA VAL A 33 10.73 4.69 -26.46
C VAL A 33 11.67 4.71 -25.24
N ALA A 34 12.93 4.27 -25.39
CA ALA A 34 13.92 4.37 -24.33
C ALA A 34 14.35 5.82 -24.02
N LYS A 35 14.35 6.72 -25.03
CA LYS A 35 14.61 8.16 -24.81
C LYS A 35 13.43 8.89 -24.17
N PHE A 36 12.19 8.52 -24.49
CA PHE A 36 11.00 9.09 -23.82
C PHE A 36 10.87 8.64 -22.36
N ALA A 37 11.47 7.51 -21.96
CA ALA A 37 11.49 7.04 -20.58
C ALA A 37 12.65 7.58 -19.72
N LEU A 38 13.64 8.25 -20.33
CA LEU A 38 14.87 8.69 -19.63
C LEU A 38 15.20 10.19 -19.78
N GLN A 39 14.33 10.98 -20.40
CA GLN A 39 14.48 12.44 -20.50
C GLN A 39 13.40 13.18 -19.73
N ASP A 40 13.45 13.12 -18.39
CA ASP A 40 13.05 14.25 -17.55
C ASP A 40 13.71 14.25 -16.14
N HIS A 41 15.00 13.90 -16.10
CA HIS A 41 15.82 13.91 -14.87
C HIS A 41 16.64 15.19 -14.67
N SER A 42 16.26 16.29 -15.31
CA SER A 42 17.03 17.54 -15.20
C SER A 42 16.15 18.78 -15.15
N THR A 43 15.42 18.95 -14.05
CA THR A 43 15.31 20.24 -13.35
C THR A 43 15.18 19.97 -11.86
N SER A 44 16.17 20.40 -11.07
CA SER A 44 16.18 20.37 -9.62
C SER A 44 15.12 21.33 -9.05
N GLY A 45 13.87 20.88 -9.01
CA GLY A 45 12.74 21.58 -8.39
C GLY A 45 11.94 20.63 -7.51
N LEU A 46 11.32 21.17 -6.46
CA LEU A 46 10.34 20.45 -5.65
C LEU A 46 9.21 19.95 -6.56
N LYS A 47 9.02 18.63 -6.67
CA LYS A 47 7.96 18.05 -7.52
C LYS A 47 6.70 17.71 -6.72
N THR A 48 6.84 17.42 -5.44
CA THR A 48 5.76 16.90 -4.60
C THR A 48 5.56 17.77 -3.36
N LEU A 49 4.31 18.14 -3.06
CA LEU A 49 3.91 18.64 -1.75
C LEU A 49 3.32 17.47 -0.96
N VAL A 50 3.79 17.25 0.26
CA VAL A 50 3.25 16.26 1.18
C VAL A 50 2.65 16.96 2.39
N VAL A 51 1.36 16.74 2.66
CA VAL A 51 0.66 17.26 3.83
C VAL A 51 0.32 16.12 4.76
N TYR A 52 0.98 16.05 5.91
CA TYR A 52 0.65 15.10 6.97
C TYR A 52 -0.27 15.79 7.98
N VAL A 53 -1.47 15.28 8.18
CA VAL A 53 -2.42 15.79 9.16
C VAL A 53 -2.32 14.96 10.44
N PHE A 54 -1.87 15.60 11.52
CA PHE A 54 -1.74 14.97 12.82
C PHE A 54 -2.89 15.35 13.74
N ARG A 55 -3.62 14.33 14.18
CA ARG A 55 -4.62 14.38 15.25
C ARG A 55 -4.27 13.36 16.32
N ASN A 56 -4.29 13.77 17.58
CA ASN A 56 -3.96 12.91 18.72
C ASN A 56 -5.23 12.34 19.37
N THR A 57 -6.06 11.69 18.55
CA THR A 57 -7.33 11.09 18.99
C THR A 57 -7.23 9.58 19.20
N ASP A 58 -6.08 8.97 18.91
CA ASP A 58 -5.81 7.55 19.09
C ASP A 58 -4.41 7.38 19.72
N PRO A 59 -4.21 6.46 20.68
CA PRO A 59 -2.91 6.25 21.31
C PRO A 59 -1.76 5.91 20.34
N GLU A 60 -2.06 5.33 19.18
CA GLU A 60 -1.03 5.01 18.17
C GLU A 60 -0.61 6.24 17.33
N ALA A 61 -1.35 7.35 17.40
CA ALA A 61 -1.13 8.52 16.55
C ALA A 61 0.28 9.10 16.69
N VAL A 62 0.78 9.23 17.93
CA VAL A 62 2.14 9.76 18.19
C VAL A 62 3.20 8.81 17.61
N SER A 63 3.04 7.49 17.79
CA SER A 63 3.93 6.48 17.23
C SER A 63 3.92 6.51 15.69
N ASN A 64 2.75 6.74 15.08
CA ASN A 64 2.59 6.88 13.63
C ASN A 64 3.30 8.13 13.10
N LEU A 65 3.11 9.28 13.75
CA LEU A 65 3.81 10.53 13.41
C LEU A 65 5.32 10.34 13.50
N ASN A 66 5.81 9.81 14.63
CA ASN A 66 7.23 9.60 14.83
C ASN A 66 7.83 8.68 13.77
N TYR A 67 7.13 7.58 13.42
CA TYR A 67 7.57 6.69 12.36
C TYR A 67 7.65 7.41 11.01
N PHE A 68 6.64 8.20 10.66
CA PHE A 68 6.62 8.98 9.42
C PHE A 68 7.74 10.02 9.37
N LEU A 69 7.94 10.78 10.44
CA LEU A 69 9.02 11.78 10.51
C LEU A 69 10.40 11.13 10.37
N GLN A 70 10.59 9.92 10.89
CA GLN A 70 11.87 9.21 10.86
C GLN A 70 12.15 8.46 9.56
N ASN A 71 11.11 8.04 8.82
CA ASN A 71 11.26 7.14 7.67
C ASN A 71 10.65 7.68 6.37
N GLY A 72 9.77 8.67 6.45
CA GLY A 72 9.08 9.27 5.30
C GLY A 72 9.54 10.69 4.95
N VAL A 73 10.19 11.40 5.88
CA VAL A 73 10.66 12.78 5.66
C VAL A 73 12.18 12.78 5.50
N ALA A 74 12.67 13.26 4.36
CA ALA A 74 14.10 13.38 4.09
C ALA A 74 14.44 14.73 3.43
N ALA A 75 15.65 15.23 3.72
CA ALA A 75 16.18 16.39 3.02
C ALA A 75 16.48 16.04 1.55
N HIS A 76 16.27 17.01 0.65
CA HIS A 76 16.65 16.93 -0.76
C HIS A 76 16.04 15.74 -1.53
N ASP A 77 14.88 15.25 -1.13
CA ASP A 77 14.21 14.11 -1.76
C ASP A 77 13.14 14.49 -2.80
N GLY A 78 13.11 15.78 -3.18
CA GLY A 78 12.20 16.32 -4.17
C GLY A 78 10.80 16.63 -3.63
N ALA A 79 10.55 16.48 -2.32
CA ALA A 79 9.31 16.87 -1.67
C ALA A 79 9.46 18.07 -0.72
N GLN A 80 8.37 18.82 -0.55
CA GLN A 80 8.18 19.74 0.58
C GLN A 80 7.12 19.16 1.52
N TYR A 81 7.36 19.22 2.82
CA TYR A 81 6.50 18.61 3.83
C TYR A 81 5.86 19.67 4.74
N ILE A 82 4.53 19.61 4.86
CA ILE A 82 3.78 20.36 5.87
C ILE A 82 3.18 19.36 6.86
N ILE A 83 3.60 19.44 8.11
CA ILE A 83 3.06 18.62 9.20
C ILE A 83 2.04 19.48 9.95
N ALA A 84 0.77 19.35 9.58
CA ALA A 84 -0.34 20.11 10.15
C ALA A 84 -0.82 19.46 11.44
N ILE A 85 -0.62 20.14 12.56
CA ILE A 85 -0.98 19.69 13.91
C ILE A 85 -2.31 20.36 14.28
N GLU A 86 -3.36 19.56 14.47
CA GLU A 86 -4.66 20.04 14.91
C GLU A 86 -4.57 20.66 16.32
N SER A 87 -5.29 21.77 16.53
CA SER A 87 -5.06 22.74 17.62
C SER A 87 -5.53 22.31 19.01
N GLU A 88 -6.27 21.20 19.18
CA GLU A 88 -6.76 20.76 20.50
C GLU A 88 -5.73 19.95 21.32
N ILE A 89 -4.52 19.77 20.79
CA ILE A 89 -3.46 19.05 21.50
C ILE A 89 -2.77 20.04 22.45
N GLU A 90 -3.02 19.90 23.76
CA GLU A 90 -2.18 20.52 24.78
C GLU A 90 -0.72 20.13 24.50
N SER A 91 0.06 21.12 24.09
CA SER A 91 1.38 21.00 23.46
C SER A 91 2.46 20.41 24.35
N ASP A 92 2.16 20.14 25.61
CA ASP A 92 3.18 19.96 26.64
C ASP A 92 3.69 18.51 26.73
N SER A 93 3.00 17.56 26.11
CA SER A 93 3.43 16.15 26.05
C SER A 93 3.99 15.71 24.69
N LEU A 94 3.71 16.46 23.61
CA LEU A 94 4.17 16.10 22.27
C LEU A 94 5.58 16.65 22.01
N GLN A 95 6.58 15.82 22.23
CA GLN A 95 7.97 16.13 21.88
C GLN A 95 8.15 16.01 20.36
N LEU A 96 8.14 17.15 19.68
CA LEU A 96 8.37 17.22 18.23
C LEU A 96 9.87 17.25 17.92
N PRO A 97 10.37 16.39 17.01
CA PRO A 97 11.78 16.42 16.62
C PRO A 97 12.09 17.63 15.73
N ALA A 98 13.39 17.93 15.60
CA ALA A 98 13.85 18.86 14.57
C ALA A 98 13.51 18.31 13.17
N LEU A 99 13.03 19.18 12.29
CA LEU A 99 12.68 18.82 10.92
C LEU A 99 13.79 19.20 9.93
N PRO A 100 13.94 18.45 8.82
CA PRO A 100 14.75 18.87 7.68
C PRO A 100 14.30 20.22 7.10
N THR A 101 15.17 20.89 6.34
CA THR A 101 14.93 22.24 5.80
C THR A 101 13.76 22.35 4.82
N ASN A 102 13.33 21.24 4.23
CA ASN A 102 12.16 21.14 3.34
C ASN A 102 10.88 20.73 4.08
N ALA A 103 10.88 20.71 5.42
CA ALA A 103 9.77 20.31 6.25
C ALA A 103 9.47 21.35 7.33
N GLN A 104 8.18 21.57 7.63
CA GLN A 104 7.77 22.48 8.69
C GLN A 104 6.49 22.01 9.38
N PHE A 105 6.34 22.37 10.66
CA PHE A 105 5.09 22.23 11.39
C PHE A 105 4.16 23.41 11.11
N ALA A 106 2.86 23.12 11.00
CA ALA A 106 1.82 24.12 10.88
C ALA A 106 0.73 23.86 11.93
N ARG A 107 0.09 24.92 12.42
CA ARG A 107 -1.04 24.83 13.35
C ARG A 107 -2.22 25.57 12.74
N PRO A 108 -3.17 24.85 12.13
CA PRO A 108 -4.27 25.47 11.37
C PRO A 108 -5.21 26.34 12.22
N GLY A 109 -5.37 26.03 13.51
CA GLY A 109 -6.30 26.75 14.40
C GLY A 109 -7.77 26.54 14.04
N LEU A 110 -8.08 25.47 13.32
CA LEU A 110 -9.43 25.10 12.85
C LEU A 110 -9.76 23.67 13.27
N VAL A 111 -11.04 23.41 13.49
CA VAL A 111 -11.57 22.11 13.90
C VAL A 111 -12.36 21.52 12.75
N CYS A 112 -11.76 20.58 12.02
CA CYS A 112 -12.42 19.84 10.95
C CYS A 112 -11.70 18.53 10.64
N PHE A 113 -12.33 17.69 9.82
CA PHE A 113 -11.69 16.47 9.34
C PHE A 113 -10.51 16.77 8.41
N GLU A 114 -9.66 15.77 8.23
CA GLU A 114 -8.29 15.88 7.76
C GLU A 114 -8.20 16.53 6.38
N THR A 115 -9.13 16.23 5.48
CA THR A 115 -9.16 16.82 4.13
C THR A 115 -9.42 18.32 4.15
N GLY A 116 -10.19 18.84 5.12
CA GLY A 116 -10.37 20.28 5.29
C GLY A 116 -9.09 20.97 5.81
N ILE A 117 -8.32 20.30 6.67
CA ILE A 117 -6.99 20.79 7.10
C ILE A 117 -6.03 20.82 5.90
N VAL A 118 -6.09 19.82 5.02
CA VAL A 118 -5.34 19.84 3.75
C VAL A 118 -5.75 21.05 2.91
N GLY A 119 -7.06 21.31 2.77
CA GLY A 119 -7.58 22.51 2.10
C GLY A 119 -6.99 23.81 2.63
N TRP A 120 -6.97 23.97 3.95
CA TRP A 120 -6.36 25.13 4.60
C TRP A 120 -4.88 25.27 4.25
N VAL A 121 -4.10 24.17 4.30
CA VAL A 121 -2.67 24.20 3.90
C VAL A 121 -2.54 24.69 2.46
N LEU A 122 -3.33 24.11 1.55
CA LEU A 122 -3.22 24.37 0.12
C LEU A 122 -3.66 25.79 -0.29
N TYR A 123 -4.67 26.36 0.37
CA TYR A 123 -5.34 27.55 -0.16
C TYR A 123 -5.41 28.75 0.79
N ASP A 124 -5.38 28.54 2.10
CA ASP A 124 -5.68 29.59 3.07
C ASP A 124 -4.48 29.99 3.94
N SER A 125 -3.54 29.08 4.13
CA SER A 125 -2.44 29.24 5.10
C SER A 125 -1.34 30.21 4.65
N GLY A 126 -1.18 30.42 3.33
CA GLY A 126 -0.04 31.13 2.75
C GLY A 126 1.31 30.42 2.89
N LEU A 127 1.34 29.19 3.41
CA LEU A 127 2.58 28.43 3.67
C LEU A 127 3.22 27.85 2.41
N VAL A 128 2.42 27.61 1.38
CA VAL A 128 2.85 26.95 0.15
C VAL A 128 2.28 27.66 -1.07
N ASP A 129 3.06 27.70 -2.14
CA ASP A 129 2.56 28.04 -3.46
C ASP A 129 2.30 26.74 -4.21
N VAL A 130 1.04 26.30 -4.21
CA VAL A 130 0.60 25.03 -4.79
C VAL A 130 0.96 24.92 -6.28
N ALA A 131 1.05 26.06 -7.00
CA ALA A 131 1.39 26.07 -8.41
C ALA A 131 2.82 25.59 -8.71
N LYS A 132 3.70 25.53 -7.69
CA LYS A 132 5.07 25.02 -7.83
C LYS A 132 5.14 23.50 -7.89
N PHE A 133 4.13 22.79 -7.39
CA PHE A 133 4.17 21.33 -7.29
C PHE A 133 3.50 20.67 -8.50
N THR A 134 3.99 19.49 -8.88
CA THR A 134 3.35 18.63 -9.88
C THR A 134 2.34 17.72 -9.22
N TYR A 135 2.70 17.23 -8.03
CA TYR A 135 1.91 16.31 -7.24
C TYR A 135 1.61 16.88 -5.86
N VAL A 136 0.41 16.59 -5.38
CA VAL A 136 0.02 16.82 -3.98
C VAL A 136 -0.32 15.47 -3.38
N VAL A 137 0.28 15.18 -2.24
CA VAL A 137 0.06 13.98 -1.44
C VAL A 137 -0.41 14.41 -0.07
N TRP A 138 -1.41 13.74 0.48
CA TRP A 138 -1.79 13.91 1.87
C TRP A 138 -2.06 12.56 2.54
N LEU A 139 -1.85 12.55 3.85
CA LEU A 139 -2.03 11.40 4.71
C LEU A 139 -2.31 11.89 6.14
N ASN A 140 -2.81 10.99 6.99
CA ASN A 140 -3.21 11.33 8.35
C ASN A 140 -2.64 10.40 9.41
N SER A 141 -2.82 10.75 10.69
CA SER A 141 -2.29 10.01 11.83
C SER A 141 -2.91 8.63 12.09
N SER A 142 -3.88 8.19 11.28
CA SER A 142 -4.46 6.85 11.39
C SER A 142 -3.59 5.75 10.76
N VAL A 143 -2.57 6.10 9.96
CA VAL A 143 -1.68 5.15 9.29
C VAL A 143 -0.24 5.20 9.77
N ARG A 144 0.45 4.07 9.67
CA ARG A 144 1.89 3.96 9.84
C ARG A 144 2.55 3.66 8.51
N GLY A 145 3.66 4.33 8.22
CA GLY A 145 4.45 4.17 7.00
C GLY A 145 5.38 5.37 6.78
N PRO A 146 6.15 5.39 5.68
CA PRO A 146 6.15 4.40 4.61
C PRO A 146 6.92 3.13 5.00
N PHE A 147 6.40 1.98 4.63
CA PHE A 147 7.12 0.71 4.62
C PHE A 147 7.60 0.41 3.21
N LEU A 148 8.91 0.28 3.04
CA LEU A 148 9.54 -0.06 1.77
C LEU A 148 10.33 -1.36 1.91
N PRO A 149 10.29 -2.26 0.91
CA PRO A 149 11.13 -3.46 0.94
C PRO A 149 12.62 -3.12 0.92
N VAL A 150 13.43 -3.88 1.68
CA VAL A 150 14.89 -3.67 1.80
C VAL A 150 15.66 -3.82 0.48
N TYR A 151 15.08 -4.50 -0.51
CA TYR A 151 15.67 -4.70 -1.83
C TYR A 151 15.35 -3.56 -2.81
N LEU A 152 14.55 -2.57 -2.41
CA LEU A 152 14.20 -1.42 -3.23
C LEU A 152 15.40 -0.46 -3.30
N ASP A 153 15.62 0.14 -4.46
CA ASP A 153 16.73 1.10 -4.64
C ASP A 153 16.61 2.26 -3.63
N PRO A 154 17.61 2.49 -2.76
CA PRO A 154 17.58 3.57 -1.77
C PRO A 154 17.39 4.98 -2.36
N ALA A 155 17.67 5.17 -3.65
CA ALA A 155 17.43 6.43 -4.35
C ALA A 155 15.93 6.69 -4.61
N LEU A 156 15.10 5.65 -4.70
CA LEU A 156 13.67 5.78 -4.92
C LEU A 156 12.98 6.24 -3.63
N ARG A 157 12.18 7.30 -3.75
CA ARG A 157 11.43 7.86 -2.63
C ARG A 157 10.00 7.32 -2.62
N TRP A 158 9.45 7.07 -1.44
CA TRP A 158 8.09 6.52 -1.29
C TRP A 158 7.03 7.35 -2.05
N HIS A 159 7.15 8.68 -2.02
CA HIS A 159 6.20 9.57 -2.69
C HIS A 159 6.33 9.49 -4.22
N GLN A 160 7.52 9.19 -4.74
CA GLN A 160 7.73 8.94 -6.17
C GLN A 160 7.11 7.61 -6.58
N LEU A 161 7.22 6.57 -5.75
CA LEU A 161 6.54 5.29 -6.00
C LEU A 161 5.02 5.47 -6.08
N LEU A 162 4.43 6.21 -5.13
CA LEU A 162 3.00 6.53 -5.13
C LEU A 162 2.59 7.37 -6.36
N THR A 163 3.29 8.48 -6.61
CA THR A 163 2.96 9.41 -7.71
C THR A 163 3.27 8.85 -9.09
N SER A 164 4.14 7.85 -9.21
CA SER A 164 4.38 7.12 -10.48
C SER A 164 3.14 6.40 -11.00
N ARG A 165 2.11 6.23 -10.18
CA ARG A 165 0.80 5.67 -10.57
C ARG A 165 -0.11 6.70 -11.23
N LEU A 166 0.18 8.00 -11.10
CA LEU A 166 -0.55 9.09 -11.76
C LEU A 166 -0.11 9.21 -13.24
N VAL A 167 -0.39 8.17 -14.03
CA VAL A 167 -0.01 8.07 -15.44
C VAL A 167 -1.22 8.01 -16.36
N GLY A 168 -1.09 8.59 -17.56
CA GLY A 168 -2.17 8.63 -18.54
C GLY A 168 -3.45 9.26 -17.98
N GLY A 169 -4.52 8.47 -17.96
CA GLY A 169 -5.84 8.89 -17.47
C GLY A 169 -6.04 8.83 -15.96
N VAL A 170 -5.07 8.36 -15.17
CA VAL A 170 -5.21 8.30 -13.70
C VAL A 170 -4.96 9.67 -13.08
N LYS A 171 -5.87 10.13 -12.20
CA LYS A 171 -5.79 11.45 -11.53
C LYS A 171 -5.95 11.41 -10.01
N LEU A 172 -6.21 10.24 -9.44
CA LEU A 172 -6.28 10.02 -8.01
C LEU A 172 -5.73 8.65 -7.67
N VAL A 173 -4.80 8.60 -6.73
CA VAL A 173 -4.16 7.37 -6.28
C VAL A 173 -4.13 7.35 -4.77
N GLY A 174 -4.23 6.18 -4.14
CA GLY A 174 -3.92 6.06 -2.72
C GLY A 174 -3.33 4.71 -2.35
N ALA A 175 -3.15 4.50 -1.05
CA ALA A 175 -2.75 3.19 -0.53
C ALA A 175 -3.78 2.12 -0.90
N THR A 176 -5.06 2.46 -0.80
CA THR A 176 -6.18 1.53 -0.94
C THR A 176 -7.35 2.14 -1.71
N ILE A 177 -8.09 1.29 -2.41
CA ILE A 177 -9.42 1.57 -2.95
C ILE A 177 -10.42 0.66 -2.25
N SER A 178 -11.54 1.24 -1.81
CA SER A 178 -12.66 0.51 -1.25
C SER A 178 -13.87 0.63 -2.18
N CYS A 179 -14.63 -0.47 -2.31
CA CYS A 179 -15.96 -0.46 -2.93
C CYS A 179 -17.06 -0.65 -1.89
N ALA A 180 -16.73 -0.55 -0.60
CA ALA A 180 -17.75 -0.49 0.43
C ALA A 180 -18.70 0.66 0.11
N GLY A 181 -20.00 0.42 0.29
CA GLY A 181 -20.97 1.45 -0.02
C GLY A 181 -21.22 2.38 1.18
N LEU A 182 -21.61 3.62 0.91
CA LEU A 182 -21.95 4.60 1.93
C LEU A 182 -23.46 4.79 2.03
N LYS A 183 -24.02 4.63 3.22
CA LYS A 183 -25.44 4.93 3.48
C LYS A 183 -25.59 6.38 3.95
N VAL A 184 -25.77 7.29 2.99
CA VAL A 184 -25.86 8.74 3.24
C VAL A 184 -27.16 9.13 3.94
N ASN A 185 -28.26 8.43 3.64
CA ASN A 185 -29.56 8.68 4.26
C ASN A 185 -30.31 7.35 4.42
N PRO A 186 -30.96 7.08 5.58
CA PRO A 186 -31.82 5.92 5.77
C PRO A 186 -32.88 5.67 4.70
N ALA A 187 -33.40 6.74 4.08
CA ALA A 187 -34.45 6.70 3.06
C ALA A 187 -33.92 6.46 1.63
N HIS A 188 -32.60 6.51 1.41
CA HIS A 188 -31.98 6.33 0.10
C HIS A 188 -31.19 5.02 0.04
N GLY A 189 -30.93 4.57 -1.20
CA GLY A 189 -30.06 3.44 -1.47
C GLY A 189 -28.61 3.67 -1.02
N LEU A 190 -27.83 2.60 -1.04
CA LEU A 190 -26.41 2.63 -0.76
C LEU A 190 -25.67 3.34 -1.91
N LEU A 191 -24.84 4.35 -1.61
CA LEU A 191 -23.93 4.93 -2.60
C LEU A 191 -22.84 3.90 -2.89
N GLN A 192 -22.93 3.27 -4.07
CA GLN A 192 -21.90 2.37 -4.60
C GLN A 192 -20.95 3.17 -5.48
N LEU A 193 -19.71 3.33 -5.04
CA LEU A 193 -18.66 4.04 -5.76
C LEU A 193 -17.30 3.51 -5.28
N PRO A 194 -16.42 3.05 -6.18
CA PRO A 194 -15.03 2.79 -5.80
C PRO A 194 -14.39 4.12 -5.38
N HIS A 195 -13.78 4.14 -4.20
CA HIS A 195 -13.15 5.34 -3.68
C HIS A 195 -11.76 5.05 -3.14
N VAL A 196 -10.83 5.94 -3.45
CA VAL A 196 -9.53 6.01 -2.79
C VAL A 196 -9.75 6.45 -1.34
N GLN A 197 -9.24 5.68 -0.37
CA GLN A 197 -9.45 5.96 1.05
C GLN A 197 -8.53 7.09 1.53
N ASP A 198 -9.03 7.97 2.42
CA ASP A 198 -8.41 9.24 2.84
C ASP A 198 -7.08 9.10 3.62
N SER A 199 -6.75 7.87 4.01
CA SER A 199 -5.56 7.52 4.79
C SER A 199 -4.22 7.85 4.11
N LEU A 200 -4.15 7.77 2.78
CA LEU A 200 -3.04 8.20 1.93
C LEU A 200 -3.58 8.44 0.54
N VAL A 201 -3.45 9.66 0.04
CA VAL A 201 -3.96 10.07 -1.27
C VAL A 201 -2.91 10.90 -2.00
N ALA A 202 -2.82 10.72 -3.31
CA ALA A 202 -2.00 11.50 -4.22
C ALA A 202 -2.81 11.91 -5.45
N THR A 203 -2.55 13.13 -5.93
CA THR A 203 -3.15 13.66 -7.15
C THR A 203 -2.15 14.53 -7.92
N ASP A 204 -2.39 14.72 -9.21
CA ASP A 204 -1.65 15.66 -10.06
C ASP A 204 -2.39 17.01 -10.14
N ARG A 205 -1.87 17.97 -10.90
CA ARG A 205 -2.51 19.29 -11.07
C ARG A 205 -3.93 19.23 -11.64
N VAL A 206 -4.21 18.26 -12.50
CA VAL A 206 -5.53 18.12 -13.12
C VAL A 206 -6.50 17.58 -12.09
N GLY A 207 -6.13 16.50 -11.40
CA GLY A 207 -6.95 15.95 -10.32
C GLY A 207 -7.16 16.97 -9.21
N LEU A 208 -6.11 17.67 -8.76
CA LEU A 208 -6.23 18.70 -7.72
C LEU A 208 -7.26 19.78 -8.05
N ARG A 209 -7.30 20.24 -9.31
CA ARG A 209 -8.31 21.20 -9.78
C ARG A 209 -9.72 20.61 -9.68
N LEU A 210 -9.92 19.37 -10.14
CA LEU A 210 -11.22 18.69 -10.04
C LEU A 210 -11.69 18.57 -8.59
N LEU A 211 -10.79 18.17 -7.68
CA LEU A 211 -11.08 18.04 -6.26
C LEU A 211 -11.48 19.39 -5.65
N ARG A 212 -10.79 20.48 -6.03
CA ARG A 212 -11.13 21.83 -5.58
C ARG A 212 -12.50 22.28 -6.09
N GLU A 213 -12.78 22.09 -7.38
CA GLU A 213 -14.08 22.43 -7.99
C GLU A 213 -15.23 21.63 -7.39
N ALA A 214 -14.95 20.40 -6.94
CA ALA A 214 -15.91 19.53 -6.26
C ALA A 214 -16.02 19.76 -4.75
N HIS A 215 -15.39 20.81 -4.20
CA HIS A 215 -15.45 21.15 -2.78
C HIS A 215 -14.92 20.06 -1.82
N VAL A 216 -14.02 19.20 -2.31
CA VAL A 216 -13.43 18.09 -1.53
C VAL A 216 -12.64 18.59 -0.33
N PHE A 217 -12.04 19.77 -0.47
CA PHE A 217 -11.17 20.38 0.53
C PHE A 217 -11.91 21.32 1.49
N ASP A 218 -13.25 21.36 1.44
CA ASP A 218 -14.03 22.19 2.34
C ASP A 218 -13.96 21.66 3.78
N CYS A 219 -14.19 22.56 4.73
CA CYS A 219 -14.16 22.27 6.16
C CYS A 219 -15.39 21.46 6.57
N HIS A 220 -15.26 20.13 6.63
CA HIS A 220 -16.30 19.24 7.13
C HIS A 220 -16.09 18.93 8.62
N THR A 221 -17.14 19.11 9.44
CA THR A 221 -17.10 18.86 10.89
C THR A 221 -17.91 17.63 11.31
N LYS A 222 -18.70 17.06 10.39
CA LYS A 222 -19.44 15.82 10.61
C LYS A 222 -18.78 14.68 9.85
N TRP A 223 -18.65 13.53 10.51
CA TRP A 223 -18.02 12.35 9.94
C TRP A 223 -18.64 11.92 8.61
N LEU A 224 -19.98 11.90 8.54
CA LEU A 224 -20.70 11.49 7.33
C LEU A 224 -20.50 12.48 6.18
N ASP A 225 -20.43 13.78 6.48
CA ASP A 225 -20.18 14.82 5.48
C ASP A 225 -18.76 14.69 4.94
N ASN A 226 -17.76 14.47 5.81
CA ASN A 226 -16.39 14.21 5.39
C ASN A 226 -16.31 12.97 4.49
N LEU A 227 -16.92 11.85 4.88
CA LEU A 227 -16.93 10.66 4.03
C LEU A 227 -17.59 10.93 2.67
N ARG A 228 -18.76 11.58 2.65
CA ARG A 228 -19.52 11.79 1.41
C ARG A 228 -18.84 12.77 0.47
N PHE A 229 -18.41 13.92 0.98
CA PHE A 229 -17.96 15.05 0.16
C PHE A 229 -16.45 15.09 -0.02
N ALA A 230 -15.67 14.57 0.94
CA ALA A 230 -14.22 14.46 0.79
C ALA A 230 -13.82 13.11 0.19
N GLU A 231 -13.95 11.99 0.92
CA GLU A 231 -13.41 10.69 0.48
C GLU A 231 -14.11 10.16 -0.79
N TYR A 232 -15.44 10.02 -0.75
CA TYR A 232 -16.22 9.58 -1.90
C TYR A 232 -16.28 10.67 -2.97
N GLY A 233 -16.46 11.93 -2.56
CA GLY A 233 -16.54 13.06 -3.47
C GLY A 233 -15.29 13.24 -4.32
N ALA A 234 -14.10 12.96 -3.78
CA ALA A 234 -12.85 13.00 -4.51
C ALA A 234 -12.83 12.01 -5.69
N SER A 235 -13.18 10.76 -5.41
CA SER A 235 -13.19 9.70 -6.41
C SER A 235 -14.32 9.89 -7.41
N GLU A 236 -15.49 10.36 -6.95
CA GLU A 236 -16.63 10.71 -7.79
C GLU A 236 -16.28 11.81 -8.79
N ALA A 237 -15.66 12.91 -8.33
CA ALA A 237 -15.28 14.04 -9.17
C ALA A 237 -14.31 13.62 -10.30
N VAL A 238 -13.34 12.76 -9.97
CA VAL A 238 -12.36 12.25 -10.93
C VAL A 238 -13.01 11.34 -11.97
N LEU A 239 -13.84 10.39 -11.53
CA LEU A 239 -14.54 9.47 -12.42
C LEU A 239 -15.57 10.18 -13.31
N GLN A 240 -16.32 11.15 -12.78
CA GLN A 240 -17.28 11.94 -13.55
C GLN A 240 -16.60 12.80 -14.63
N ALA A 241 -15.36 13.22 -14.41
CA ALA A 241 -14.56 13.94 -15.38
C ALA A 241 -13.93 13.04 -16.48
N GLY A 242 -14.22 11.73 -16.48
CA GLY A 242 -13.68 10.77 -17.47
C GLY A 242 -12.23 10.34 -17.21
N TYR A 243 -11.74 10.56 -15.98
CA TYR A 243 -10.44 10.08 -15.53
C TYR A 243 -10.60 8.82 -14.67
N ASN A 244 -9.49 8.17 -14.37
CA ASN A 244 -9.46 6.91 -13.63
C ASN A 244 -8.79 7.07 -12.24
N LEU A 245 -9.01 6.07 -11.39
CA LEU A 245 -8.39 5.90 -10.09
C LEU A 245 -7.28 4.85 -10.16
N ASP A 246 -6.39 4.82 -9.18
CA ASP A 246 -5.47 3.70 -8.97
C ASP A 246 -5.12 3.53 -7.49
N SER A 247 -4.49 2.41 -7.13
CA SER A 247 -3.97 2.19 -5.79
C SER A 247 -2.71 1.35 -5.82
N LEU A 248 -2.11 1.13 -4.64
CA LEU A 248 -0.98 0.24 -4.48
C LEU A 248 -1.40 -1.24 -4.30
N MET A 249 -2.72 -1.50 -4.21
CA MET A 249 -3.26 -2.85 -4.02
C MET A 249 -3.04 -3.69 -5.28
N LEU A 250 -2.32 -4.82 -5.14
CA LEU A 250 -1.98 -5.74 -6.21
C LEU A 250 -3.24 -6.28 -6.90
N ARG A 251 -4.27 -6.63 -6.12
CA ARG A 251 -5.59 -7.08 -6.62
C ARG A 251 -6.22 -6.11 -7.62
N TYR A 252 -5.96 -4.82 -7.47
CA TYR A 252 -6.59 -3.76 -8.27
C TYR A 252 -5.66 -3.16 -9.32
N ALA A 253 -4.49 -3.76 -9.51
CA ALA A 253 -3.54 -3.34 -10.55
C ALA A 253 -4.19 -3.45 -11.94
N GLY A 254 -4.26 -2.31 -12.64
CA GLY A 254 -4.77 -2.25 -14.02
C GLY A 254 -6.29 -2.33 -14.15
N VAL A 255 -7.04 -2.22 -13.05
CA VAL A 255 -8.51 -2.12 -13.10
C VAL A 255 -8.91 -0.76 -13.70
N ASP A 256 -9.83 -0.79 -14.67
CA ASP A 256 -10.49 0.42 -15.16
C ASP A 256 -11.71 0.74 -14.30
N TRP A 257 -11.62 1.77 -13.47
CA TRP A 257 -12.70 2.16 -12.57
C TRP A 257 -13.78 3.00 -13.25
N GLN A 258 -13.60 3.37 -14.53
CA GLN A 258 -14.69 3.93 -15.33
C GLN A 258 -15.71 2.86 -15.73
N ASP A 259 -15.32 1.58 -15.75
CA ASP A 259 -16.23 0.46 -15.94
C ASP A 259 -17.07 0.23 -14.67
N ARG A 260 -18.32 0.69 -14.71
CA ARG A 260 -19.29 0.55 -13.62
C ARG A 260 -19.58 -0.89 -13.23
N SER A 261 -19.31 -1.88 -14.10
CA SER A 261 -19.46 -3.29 -13.73
C SER A 261 -18.47 -3.72 -12.63
N LYS A 262 -17.42 -2.94 -12.40
CA LYS A 262 -16.39 -3.17 -11.36
C LYS A 262 -16.73 -2.53 -10.02
N TRP A 263 -17.76 -1.70 -9.92
CA TRP A 263 -18.04 -0.91 -8.71
C TRP A 263 -18.53 -1.75 -7.53
N GLY A 264 -18.91 -3.00 -7.76
CA GLY A 264 -19.15 -4.01 -6.72
C GLY A 264 -17.89 -4.77 -6.27
N CYS A 265 -16.69 -4.19 -6.44
CA CYS A 265 -15.43 -4.88 -6.13
C CYS A 265 -15.35 -5.35 -4.67
N GLY A 266 -14.59 -6.42 -4.43
CA GLY A 266 -14.40 -6.95 -3.06
C GLY A 266 -15.69 -7.29 -2.33
N ALA A 267 -16.77 -7.64 -3.06
CA ALA A 267 -18.11 -7.83 -2.50
C ALA A 267 -18.65 -6.63 -1.70
N MET A 268 -18.22 -5.40 -2.05
CA MET A 268 -18.51 -4.15 -1.34
C MET A 268 -18.03 -4.14 0.11
N LEU A 269 -16.88 -4.77 0.37
CA LEU A 269 -16.24 -4.79 1.67
C LEU A 269 -15.07 -3.80 1.69
N ASN A 270 -14.78 -3.28 2.88
CA ASN A 270 -13.63 -2.39 3.09
C ASN A 270 -12.36 -3.26 3.25
N PRO A 271 -11.35 -3.10 2.37
CA PRO A 271 -10.17 -3.97 2.38
C PRO A 271 -9.25 -3.74 3.59
N GLN A 272 -9.46 -2.67 4.37
CA GLN A 272 -8.66 -2.41 5.57
C GLN A 272 -8.92 -3.40 6.71
N GLN A 273 -10.00 -4.19 6.64
CA GLN A 273 -10.30 -5.21 7.64
C GLN A 273 -9.67 -6.56 7.27
N ASP A 274 -9.20 -7.28 8.28
CA ASP A 274 -8.59 -8.60 8.10
C ASP A 274 -9.54 -9.58 7.40
N GLY A 275 -9.02 -10.25 6.36
CA GLY A 275 -9.79 -11.19 5.54
C GLY A 275 -10.71 -10.54 4.52
N LEU A 276 -10.97 -9.23 4.61
CA LEU A 276 -11.84 -8.52 3.66
C LEU A 276 -11.10 -8.06 2.40
N TYR A 277 -9.78 -8.27 2.35
CA TYR A 277 -8.99 -8.18 1.13
C TYR A 277 -8.83 -9.57 0.47
N ASP A 278 -9.92 -10.09 -0.10
CA ASP A 278 -9.97 -11.41 -0.77
C ASP A 278 -9.50 -12.60 0.08
N GLY A 279 -9.88 -12.61 1.36
CA GLY A 279 -9.49 -13.65 2.30
C GLY A 279 -8.11 -13.46 2.94
N ILE A 280 -7.39 -12.39 2.57
CA ILE A 280 -6.13 -11.99 3.21
C ILE A 280 -6.24 -10.59 3.86
N ALA A 281 -5.17 -10.13 4.47
CA ALA A 281 -5.03 -8.78 4.99
C ALA A 281 -4.11 -7.95 4.08
N LEU A 282 -4.25 -6.62 4.14
CA LEU A 282 -3.32 -5.71 3.46
C LEU A 282 -1.91 -5.88 4.03
N ASN A 283 -0.92 -6.00 3.16
CA ASN A 283 0.47 -6.08 3.56
C ASN A 283 1.11 -4.68 3.59
N PRO A 284 1.80 -4.27 4.68
CA PRO A 284 2.47 -2.96 4.72
C PRO A 284 3.48 -2.74 3.59
N LEU A 285 4.15 -3.79 3.12
CA LEU A 285 5.10 -3.72 2.00
C LEU A 285 4.42 -3.69 0.62
N GLU A 286 3.12 -3.95 0.55
CA GLU A 286 2.32 -3.80 -0.67
C GLU A 286 1.78 -2.37 -0.79
N VAL A 287 1.10 -1.89 0.26
CA VAL A 287 0.37 -0.60 0.20
C VAL A 287 1.12 0.58 0.82
N MET A 288 2.37 0.38 1.25
CA MET A 288 3.30 1.34 1.88
C MET A 288 2.82 1.94 3.22
N PHE A 289 1.53 2.19 3.39
CA PHE A 289 0.91 2.74 4.58
C PHE A 289 -0.31 1.89 4.93
N VAL A 290 -0.38 1.42 6.17
CA VAL A 290 -1.52 0.67 6.68
C VAL A 290 -2.05 1.33 7.93
N ARG A 291 -3.34 1.12 8.19
CA ARG A 291 -4.01 1.67 9.37
C ARG A 291 -3.45 1.02 10.63
N VAL A 292 -2.96 1.84 11.56
CA VAL A 292 -2.47 1.38 12.87
C VAL A 292 -3.12 2.27 13.91
N GLN A 293 -4.16 1.72 14.54
CA GLN A 293 -4.93 2.35 15.60
C GLN A 293 -5.10 1.36 16.74
N GLN A 294 -5.28 1.85 17.97
CA GLN A 294 -5.35 1.03 19.18
C GLN A 294 -6.32 -0.17 19.04
N PRO A 295 -7.55 -0.04 18.48
CA PRO A 295 -8.44 -1.19 18.35
C PRO A 295 -7.90 -2.28 17.42
N LEU A 296 -7.11 -1.91 16.40
CA LEU A 296 -6.55 -2.86 15.44
C LEU A 296 -5.32 -3.58 16.03
N VAL A 297 -4.52 -2.85 16.80
CA VAL A 297 -3.37 -3.41 17.53
C VAL A 297 -3.86 -4.39 18.61
N VAL A 298 -4.80 -3.96 19.45
CA VAL A 298 -5.41 -4.82 20.50
C VAL A 298 -6.16 -6.00 19.89
N GLY A 299 -6.79 -5.80 18.74
CA GLY A 299 -7.46 -6.86 17.98
C GLY A 299 -6.51 -7.83 17.27
N GLU A 300 -5.19 -7.63 17.35
CA GLU A 300 -4.16 -8.43 16.67
C GLU A 300 -4.39 -8.53 15.15
N TRP A 301 -4.91 -7.47 14.53
CA TRP A 301 -5.13 -7.46 13.07
C TRP A 301 -3.79 -7.62 12.36
N VAL A 302 -3.73 -8.53 11.38
CA VAL A 302 -2.51 -8.98 10.73
C VAL A 302 -1.73 -7.80 10.15
N SER A 303 -2.43 -6.87 9.48
CA SER A 303 -1.82 -5.67 8.89
C SER A 303 -1.20 -4.74 9.95
N ALA A 304 -1.93 -4.45 11.03
CA ALA A 304 -1.45 -3.62 12.13
C ALA A 304 -0.29 -4.29 12.89
N LYS A 305 -0.40 -5.61 13.12
CA LYS A 305 0.64 -6.42 13.75
C LYS A 305 1.94 -6.41 12.94
N GLN A 306 1.85 -6.61 11.62
CA GLN A 306 3.00 -6.53 10.72
C GLN A 306 3.65 -5.13 10.77
N ALA A 307 2.85 -4.07 10.68
CA ALA A 307 3.36 -2.69 10.74
C ALA A 307 4.03 -2.34 12.06
N THR A 308 3.46 -2.76 13.20
CA THR A 308 4.10 -2.61 14.51
C THR A 308 5.39 -3.40 14.58
N LYS A 309 5.41 -4.63 14.05
CA LYS A 309 6.61 -5.45 14.05
C LYS A 309 7.74 -4.86 13.19
N TYR A 310 7.42 -4.35 12.01
CA TYR A 310 8.39 -3.67 11.15
C TYR A 310 8.93 -2.38 11.77
N HIS A 311 8.08 -1.64 12.50
CA HIS A 311 8.51 -0.48 13.28
C HIS A 311 9.51 -0.88 14.36
N GLU A 312 9.22 -1.93 15.16
CA GLU A 312 10.15 -2.45 16.18
C GLU A 312 11.51 -2.82 15.58
N TRP A 313 11.53 -3.57 14.48
CA TRP A 313 12.77 -3.95 13.80
C TRP A 313 13.57 -2.74 13.31
N THR A 314 12.89 -1.77 12.71
CA THR A 314 13.53 -0.52 12.24
C THR A 314 14.19 0.26 13.40
N ARG A 315 13.62 0.19 14.61
CA ARG A 315 14.20 0.83 15.80
C ARG A 315 15.36 0.03 16.39
N ALA A 316 15.23 -1.30 16.47
CA ALA A 316 16.25 -2.18 17.02
C ALA A 316 17.56 -2.07 16.23
N ASP A 317 17.48 -2.06 14.90
CA ASP A 317 18.64 -1.92 14.00
C ASP A 317 19.38 -0.59 14.12
N ARG A 318 18.78 0.42 14.76
CA ARG A 318 19.40 1.73 15.01
C ARG A 318 20.00 1.86 16.41
N SER A 319 19.81 0.87 17.28
CA SER A 319 20.45 0.85 18.60
C SER A 319 21.90 0.36 18.49
N PRO A 320 22.88 0.97 19.17
CA PRO A 320 24.26 0.45 19.26
C PRO A 320 24.35 -0.91 19.96
N GLU A 321 23.32 -1.28 20.72
CA GLU A 321 23.16 -2.62 21.28
C GLU A 321 22.72 -3.54 20.14
N ALA A 322 23.56 -4.52 19.79
CA ALA A 322 23.34 -5.40 18.64
C ALA A 322 21.91 -5.98 18.61
N THR A 323 21.17 -5.77 17.52
CA THR A 323 19.86 -6.40 17.28
C THR A 323 19.97 -7.90 17.54
N ASP A 324 19.23 -8.43 18.51
CA ASP A 324 19.18 -9.88 18.77
C ASP A 324 18.40 -10.60 17.67
N ILE A 325 19.12 -10.93 16.59
CA ILE A 325 18.64 -11.75 15.48
C ILE A 325 18.55 -13.25 15.82
N THR A 326 18.91 -13.65 17.04
CA THR A 326 18.81 -15.04 17.51
C THR A 326 17.48 -15.33 18.20
N SER A 327 16.78 -14.27 18.63
CA SER A 327 15.43 -14.37 19.18
C SER A 327 14.37 -14.66 18.10
N ASN A 328 13.34 -15.41 18.47
CA ASN A 328 12.15 -15.58 17.66
C ASN A 328 10.93 -15.64 18.60
N GLU A 329 10.03 -14.68 18.47
CA GLU A 329 8.80 -14.59 19.29
C GLU A 329 7.89 -15.81 19.14
N TRP A 330 8.06 -16.57 18.05
CA TRP A 330 7.44 -17.88 17.91
C TRP A 330 7.72 -18.80 19.09
N GLY A 331 8.88 -18.70 19.74
CA GLY A 331 9.21 -19.52 20.91
C GLY A 331 8.16 -19.45 22.03
N ALA A 332 7.58 -18.26 22.26
CA ALA A 332 6.52 -18.06 23.25
C ALA A 332 5.16 -18.62 22.77
N LEU A 333 4.82 -18.43 21.50
CA LEU A 333 3.59 -18.96 20.89
C LEU A 333 3.61 -20.49 20.76
N TYR A 334 4.78 -21.05 20.49
CA TYR A 334 5.04 -22.47 20.37
C TYR A 334 4.61 -23.24 21.62
N ALA A 335 4.93 -22.70 22.82
CA ALA A 335 4.55 -23.34 24.08
C ALA A 335 3.02 -23.52 24.21
N LYS A 336 2.24 -22.54 23.73
CA LYS A 336 0.77 -22.60 23.73
C LYS A 336 0.25 -23.66 22.74
N GLN A 337 0.81 -23.74 21.55
CA GLN A 337 0.38 -24.71 20.54
C GLN A 337 0.77 -26.14 20.90
N ILE A 338 1.99 -26.34 21.41
CA ILE A 338 2.41 -27.64 21.94
C ILE A 338 1.53 -28.08 23.10
N LYS A 339 1.07 -27.18 23.97
CA LYS A 339 0.14 -27.54 25.03
C LYS A 339 -1.13 -28.18 24.46
N GLN A 340 -1.72 -27.59 23.42
CA GLN A 340 -2.90 -28.14 22.73
C GLN A 340 -2.61 -29.51 22.10
N MET A 341 -1.44 -29.69 21.49
CA MET A 341 -1.03 -30.98 20.93
C MET A 341 -0.81 -32.05 22.01
N ARG A 342 -0.23 -31.65 23.15
CA ARG A 342 -0.07 -32.53 24.32
C ARG A 342 -1.40 -32.96 24.90
N GLU A 343 -2.39 -32.08 24.92
CA GLU A 343 -3.76 -32.36 25.38
C GLU A 343 -4.47 -33.39 24.49
N ARG A 344 -4.18 -33.43 23.17
CA ARG A 344 -4.67 -34.50 22.28
C ARG A 344 -4.04 -35.86 22.57
N GLY A 345 -2.81 -35.86 23.06
CA GLY A 345 -2.09 -37.06 23.51
C GLY A 345 -1.48 -37.91 22.39
N SER A 346 -0.56 -38.80 22.77
CA SER A 346 0.15 -39.68 21.83
C SER A 346 -0.77 -40.71 21.16
N ALA A 347 -1.85 -41.09 21.82
CA ALA A 347 -2.81 -42.07 21.28
C ALA A 347 -3.53 -41.60 20.01
N CYS A 348 -3.69 -40.27 19.84
CA CYS A 348 -4.33 -39.70 18.66
C CYS A 348 -3.32 -39.33 17.57
N PHE A 349 -2.03 -39.37 17.86
CA PHE A 349 -0.98 -39.00 16.91
C PHE A 349 -0.68 -40.16 15.96
N ASP A 350 -0.74 -39.91 14.66
CA ASP A 350 -0.42 -40.91 13.65
C ASP A 350 1.09 -41.07 13.51
N SER A 351 1.66 -41.92 14.37
CA SER A 351 3.09 -42.20 14.37
C SER A 351 3.55 -42.83 13.05
N ASP A 352 2.70 -43.65 12.41
CA ASP A 352 3.08 -44.34 11.18
C ASP A 352 3.20 -43.31 10.05
N PHE A 353 2.25 -42.39 9.92
CA PHE A 353 2.36 -41.26 8.99
C PHE A 353 3.64 -40.45 9.22
N TYR A 354 3.91 -40.11 10.48
CA TYR A 354 5.07 -39.30 10.85
C TYR A 354 6.41 -40.01 10.57
N ILE A 355 6.52 -41.29 10.92
CA ILE A 355 7.71 -42.12 10.67
C ILE A 355 7.92 -42.28 9.16
N ASN A 356 6.85 -42.56 8.41
CA ASN A 356 6.92 -42.76 6.96
C ASN A 356 7.28 -41.49 6.18
N ALA A 357 7.11 -40.30 6.77
CA ALA A 357 7.57 -39.05 6.18
C ALA A 357 9.11 -38.92 6.16
N ALA A 358 9.83 -39.62 7.05
CA ALA A 358 11.30 -39.65 7.08
C ALA A 358 11.83 -41.02 7.60
N PRO A 359 11.65 -42.10 6.82
CA PRO A 359 11.81 -43.47 7.31
C PRO A 359 13.26 -43.85 7.69
N VAL A 360 14.26 -43.17 7.10
CA VAL A 360 15.67 -43.39 7.44
C VAL A 360 16.01 -42.78 8.80
N GLU A 361 15.45 -41.60 9.10
CA GLU A 361 15.73 -40.88 10.35
C GLU A 361 15.02 -41.52 11.55
N PHE A 362 13.80 -42.01 11.33
CA PHE A 362 12.98 -42.64 12.34
C PHE A 362 13.05 -44.17 12.31
N ALA A 363 14.10 -44.73 11.71
CA ALA A 363 14.30 -46.17 11.65
C ALA A 363 14.36 -46.76 13.07
N GLY A 364 13.41 -47.64 13.39
CA GLY A 364 13.31 -48.26 14.71
C GLY A 364 12.64 -47.40 15.79
N TYR A 365 12.09 -46.22 15.44
CA TYR A 365 11.28 -45.45 16.38
C TYR A 365 9.98 -46.20 16.72
N THR A 366 9.66 -46.25 18.00
CA THR A 366 8.32 -46.63 18.47
C THR A 366 7.33 -45.48 18.28
N PRO A 367 6.01 -45.75 18.31
CA PRO A 367 5.00 -44.71 18.26
C PRO A 367 5.19 -43.59 19.30
N GLN A 368 5.56 -43.95 20.52
CA GLN A 368 5.80 -42.97 21.59
C GLN A 368 7.05 -42.12 21.31
N GLN A 369 8.14 -42.72 20.82
CA GLN A 369 9.35 -41.96 20.44
C GLN A 369 9.08 -40.99 19.28
N ALA A 370 8.28 -41.40 18.30
CA ALA A 370 7.85 -40.53 17.21
C ALA A 370 7.04 -39.34 17.73
N TYR A 371 6.10 -39.57 18.65
CA TYR A 371 5.33 -38.50 19.29
C TYR A 371 6.20 -37.58 20.15
N ASP A 372 7.09 -38.13 20.98
CA ASP A 372 7.98 -37.34 21.83
C ASP A 372 8.91 -36.46 20.98
N HIS A 373 9.43 -37.02 19.88
CA HIS A 373 10.20 -36.28 18.90
C HIS A 373 9.37 -35.17 18.23
N PHE A 374 8.14 -35.47 17.81
CA PHE A 374 7.24 -34.48 17.23
C PHE A 374 7.02 -33.29 18.18
N ILE A 375 6.73 -33.56 19.45
CA ILE A 375 6.47 -32.55 20.47
C ILE A 375 7.73 -31.73 20.81
N ALA A 376 8.91 -32.36 20.82
CA ALA A 376 10.16 -31.69 21.14
C ALA A 376 10.68 -30.83 19.97
N ASN A 377 10.65 -31.39 18.76
CA ASN A 377 11.36 -30.88 17.58
C ASN A 377 10.48 -30.85 16.33
N GLY A 378 9.78 -31.95 16.04
CA GLY A 378 9.10 -32.12 14.76
C GLY A 378 8.09 -31.04 14.41
N PHE A 379 7.38 -30.51 15.40
CA PHE A 379 6.46 -29.41 15.19
C PHE A 379 7.19 -28.10 14.83
N LYS A 380 8.33 -27.79 15.48
CA LYS A 380 9.17 -26.62 15.14
C LYS A 380 9.77 -26.74 13.75
N GLU A 381 10.14 -27.95 13.37
CA GLU A 381 10.75 -28.27 12.08
C GLU A 381 9.73 -28.24 10.92
N GLY A 382 8.44 -28.02 11.20
CA GLY A 382 7.38 -28.02 10.19
C GLY A 382 7.18 -29.39 9.55
N ARG A 383 7.51 -30.48 10.27
CA ARG A 383 7.35 -31.83 9.73
C ARG A 383 5.88 -32.15 9.49
N PRO A 384 5.54 -32.91 8.43
CA PRO A 384 4.19 -33.40 8.24
C PRO A 384 3.75 -34.21 9.46
N PHE A 385 2.56 -33.92 10.00
CA PHE A 385 1.94 -34.69 11.05
C PHE A 385 0.42 -34.75 10.83
N GLN A 386 -0.21 -35.76 11.40
CA GLN A 386 -1.66 -35.81 11.50
C GLN A 386 -2.09 -36.46 12.81
N PHE A 387 -3.32 -36.19 13.17
CA PHE A 387 -3.99 -36.83 14.29
C PHE A 387 -5.25 -37.52 13.75
N THR A 388 -5.50 -38.75 14.19
CA THR A 388 -6.60 -39.61 13.70
C THR A 388 -7.83 -39.60 14.61
N CYS A 389 -7.75 -38.84 15.70
CA CYS A 389 -8.85 -38.38 16.55
C CYS A 389 -8.84 -36.83 16.51
#